data_AF-A0A847YDP0-F1
#
_entry.id   AF-A0A847YDP0-F1
#
_cell.length_a   1.000
_cell.length_b   1.000
_cell.length_c   1.000
_cell.angle_alpha   90.00
_cell.angle_beta   90.00
_cell.angle_gamma   90.00
#
_symmetry.space_group_name_H-M   'P 1'
#
loop_
_entity.id
_entity.type
_entity.pdbx_description
1 polymer ?
#
loop_
_entity_poly.entity_id
_entity_poly.type
_entity_poly.pdbx_seq_one_letter_code
_entity_poly.pdbx_strand_id
1 'polypeptide(L)' 'MTCRIELRYGSLDVNRFVAGLPPGTRVAAVHAAVDEQETPVTTSAAGGRLVLEFSQPLRLEADHRLVVKVRLEEVGR' A
#
# COMPACT_ATOMS: atom_id res chain seq x y z
N MET A 1 15.35 1.05 2.53
CA MET A 1 14.74 -0.26 2.86
C MET A 1 13.51 -0.49 1.97
N THR A 2 13.19 -1.73 1.62
CA THR A 2 11.94 -2.05 0.87
C THR A 2 11.06 -2.96 1.71
N CYS A 3 9.78 -2.63 1.79
CA CYS A 3 8.74 -3.40 2.46
C CYS A 3 7.72 -3.90 1.43
N ARG A 4 7.22 -5.11 1.63
CA ARG A 4 6.11 -5.70 0.87
C ARG A 4 4.97 -5.98 1.83
N ILE A 5 3.79 -5.46 1.51
CA ILE A 5 2.54 -5.76 2.20
C ILE A 5 1.67 -6.57 1.25
N GLU A 6 1.11 -7.67 1.74
CA GLU A 6 0.28 -8.58 0.96
C GLU A 6 -1.04 -8.80 1.68
N LEU A 7 -2.13 -8.58 0.96
CA LEU A 7 -3.49 -8.79 1.44
C LEU A 7 -4.15 -9.91 0.64
N ARG A 8 -4.65 -10.94 1.33
CA ARG A 8 -5.41 -12.06 0.75
C ARG A 8 -6.75 -12.17 1.46
N TYR A 9 -7.85 -12.15 0.71
CA TYR A 9 -9.21 -12.19 1.24
C TYR A 9 -10.09 -13.07 0.35
N GLY A 10 -11.17 -13.61 0.91
CA GLY A 10 -12.18 -14.36 0.15
C GLY A 10 -13.05 -13.47 -0.74
N SER A 11 -13.47 -12.32 -0.22
CA SER A 11 -14.13 -11.24 -0.97
C SER A 11 -14.00 -9.96 -0.15
N LEU A 12 -13.44 -8.90 -0.72
CA LEU A 12 -13.28 -7.62 -0.05
C LEU A 12 -13.34 -6.45 -1.03
N ASP A 13 -14.20 -5.47 -0.73
CA ASP A 13 -14.19 -4.17 -1.40
C ASP A 13 -13.28 -3.20 -0.62
N VAL A 14 -12.23 -2.70 -1.27
CA VAL A 14 -11.21 -1.84 -0.67
C VAL A 14 -11.25 -0.46 -1.33
N ASN A 15 -11.60 0.54 -0.54
CA ASN A 15 -11.50 1.96 -0.95
C ASN A 15 -10.19 2.60 -0.48
N ARG A 16 -9.70 2.14 0.68
CA ARG A 16 -8.56 2.73 1.36
C ARG A 16 -7.76 1.66 2.10
N PHE A 17 -6.45 1.75 2.00
CA PHE A 17 -5.51 0.93 2.76
C PHE A 17 -4.61 1.82 3.61
N VAL A 18 -4.42 1.48 4.89
CA VAL A 18 -3.60 2.26 5.83
C VAL A 18 -2.58 1.36 6.51
N ALA A 19 -1.31 1.74 6.44
CA ALA A 19 -0.22 1.05 7.10
C ALA A 19 0.57 1.99 8.02
N GLY A 20 0.98 1.48 9.18
CA GLY A 20 1.94 2.18 10.05
C GLY A 20 3.33 2.15 9.44
N LEU A 21 4.06 3.25 9.57
CA LEU A 21 5.45 3.38 9.17
C LEU A 21 6.35 3.33 10.40
N PRO A 22 7.53 2.68 10.32
CA PRO A 22 8.51 2.75 11.39
C PRO A 22 8.90 4.19 11.71
N PRO A 23 9.17 4.53 12.99
CA PRO A 23 9.69 5.85 13.36
C PRO A 23 10.96 6.21 12.58
N GLY A 24 11.14 7.49 12.26
CA GLY A 24 12.33 7.97 11.53
C GLY A 24 12.39 7.54 10.06
N THR A 25 11.28 7.08 9.47
CA THR A 25 11.23 6.72 8.05
C THR A 25 10.34 7.66 7.25
N ARG A 26 10.71 7.90 5.98
CA ARG A 26 9.86 8.53 4.96
C ARG A 26 9.58 7.57 3.83
N VAL A 27 8.43 7.74 3.18
CA VAL A 27 8.07 7.00 1.97
C VAL A 27 8.71 7.67 0.77
N ALA A 28 9.56 6.94 0.06
CA ALA A 28 10.23 7.41 -1.16
C ALA A 28 9.48 6.98 -2.43
N ALA A 29 8.84 5.80 -2.41
CA ALA A 29 8.01 5.32 -3.50
C ALA A 29 6.99 4.29 -3.00
N VAL A 30 5.87 4.19 -3.70
CA VAL A 30 4.83 3.18 -3.48
C VAL A 30 4.40 2.62 -4.82
N HIS A 31 4.23 1.31 -4.90
CA HIS A 31 3.65 0.64 -6.04
C HIS A 31 2.60 -0.36 -5.55
N ALA A 32 1.40 -0.31 -6.14
CA ALA A 32 0.28 -1.18 -5.82
C ALA A 32 -0.11 -1.99 -7.06
N ALA A 33 -0.33 -3.29 -6.88
CA ALA A 33 -0.77 -4.17 -7.95
C ALA A 33 -1.75 -5.23 -7.43
N VAL A 34 -2.73 -5.59 -8.24
CA VAL A 34 -3.58 -6.76 -8.04
C VAL A 34 -3.20 -7.79 -9.07
N ASP A 35 -2.82 -8.98 -8.60
CA ASP A 35 -2.38 -10.09 -9.47
C ASP A 35 -1.33 -9.67 -10.50
N GLU A 36 -0.38 -8.85 -10.04
CA GLU A 36 0.74 -8.32 -10.82
C GLU A 36 0.36 -7.23 -11.84
N GLN A 37 -0.93 -6.88 -11.95
CA GLN A 37 -1.39 -5.73 -12.71
C GLN A 37 -1.38 -4.47 -11.85
N GLU A 38 -0.65 -3.45 -12.31
CA GLU A 38 -0.55 -2.17 -11.61
C GLU A 38 -1.93 -1.52 -11.44
N THR A 39 -2.21 -1.06 -10.22
CA THR A 39 -3.47 -0.43 -9.85
C THR A 39 -3.21 1.03 -9.47
N PRO A 40 -3.92 1.99 -10.11
CA PRO A 40 -3.73 3.39 -9.80
C PRO A 40 -4.20 3.68 -8.37
N VAL A 41 -3.31 4.31 -7.59
CA VAL A 41 -3.57 4.72 -6.21
C VAL A 41 -3.02 6.12 -5.97
N THR A 42 -3.76 6.93 -5.22
CA THR A 42 -3.24 8.16 -4.63
C THR A 42 -2.59 7.81 -3.29
N THR A 43 -1.37 8.27 -3.07
CA THR A 43 -0.62 7.97 -1.85
C THR A 43 -0.38 9.23 -1.03
N SER A 44 -0.63 9.16 0.27
CA SER A 44 -0.17 10.17 1.23
C SER A 44 0.57 9.52 2.38
N ALA A 45 1.63 10.17 2.86
CA ALA A 45 2.41 9.71 4.00
C ALA A 45 2.56 10.86 5.01
N ALA A 46 1.89 10.75 6.16
CA ALA A 46 1.90 11.75 7.21
C ALA A 46 1.75 11.11 8.58
N GLY A 47 2.40 11.68 9.61
CA GLY A 47 2.25 11.24 11.00
C GLY A 47 2.58 9.76 11.23
N GLY A 48 3.60 9.22 10.53
CA GLY A 48 3.99 7.81 10.66
C GLY A 48 3.00 6.83 10.06
N ARG A 49 2.15 7.27 9.12
CA ARG A 49 1.22 6.40 8.39
C ARG A 49 1.36 6.61 6.89
N LEU A 50 1.24 5.51 6.16
CA LEU A 50 1.02 5.49 4.72
C LEU A 50 -0.45 5.21 4.46
N VAL A 51 -1.07 6.04 3.62
CA VAL A 51 -2.44 5.89 3.16
C VAL A 51 -2.42 5.73 1.65
N LEU A 52 -3.06 4.67 1.15
CA LEU A 52 -3.36 4.45 -0.25
C LEU A 52 -4.87 4.62 -0.44
N GLU A 53 -5.27 5.45 -1.38
CA GLU A 53 -6.64 5.64 -1.81
C GLU A 53 -6.77 5.16 -3.26
N PHE A 54 -7.70 4.23 -3.49
CA PHE A 54 -7.95 3.70 -4.83
C PHE A 54 -8.89 4.66 -5.58
N SER A 55 -8.57 4.97 -6.84
CA SER A 55 -9.39 5.88 -7.65
C SER A 55 -10.82 5.35 -7.87
N GLN A 56 -10.99 4.03 -7.79
CA GLN A 56 -12.26 3.32 -7.78
C GLN A 56 -12.19 2.22 -6.71
N PRO A 57 -13.33 1.83 -6.10
CA PRO A 57 -13.37 0.70 -5.18
C PRO A 57 -12.73 -0.54 -5.81
N LEU A 58 -11.70 -1.08 -5.15
CA LEU A 58 -11.02 -2.27 -5.61
C LEU A 58 -11.73 -3.49 -5.03
N ARG A 59 -12.25 -4.36 -5.89
CA ARG A 59 -12.83 -5.64 -5.49
C ARG A 59 -11.80 -6.75 -5.58
N LEU A 60 -11.48 -7.36 -4.45
CA LEU A 60 -10.59 -8.51 -4.33
C LEU A 60 -11.45 -9.76 -4.15
N GLU A 61 -11.46 -10.65 -5.14
CA GLU A 61 -12.09 -11.98 -5.04
C GLU A 61 -11.11 -13.00 -4.42
N ALA A 62 -11.58 -14.22 -4.14
CA ALA A 62 -10.88 -15.23 -3.33
C ALA A 62 -9.45 -15.59 -3.79
N ASP A 63 -9.15 -15.41 -5.07
CA ASP A 63 -7.86 -15.74 -5.67
C ASP A 63 -7.02 -14.49 -5.98
N HIS A 64 -7.57 -13.29 -5.78
CA HIS A 64 -6.89 -12.04 -6.05
C HIS A 64 -5.96 -11.67 -4.90
N ARG A 65 -4.80 -11.12 -5.25
CA ARG A 65 -3.79 -10.67 -4.30
C ARG A 65 -3.45 -9.21 -4.55
N LEU A 66 -3.77 -8.36 -3.58
CA LEU A 66 -3.23 -7.00 -3.53
C LEU A 66 -1.82 -7.04 -2.94
N VAL A 67 -0.86 -6.54 -3.72
CA VAL A 67 0.54 -6.36 -3.34
C VAL A 67 0.86 -4.87 -3.31
N VAL A 68 1.31 -4.39 -2.16
CA VAL A 68 1.82 -3.03 -2.00
C VAL A 68 3.31 -3.09 -1.69
N LYS A 69 4.14 -2.57 -2.58
CA LYS A 69 5.58 -2.41 -2.39
C LYS A 69 5.88 -0.98 -1.99
N VAL A 70 6.56 -0.80 -0.87
CA VAL A 70 6.89 0.51 -0.32
C VAL A 70 8.40 0.63 -0.20
N ARG A 71 8.99 1.65 -0.82
CA ARG A 71 10.38 2.03 -0.60
C ARG A 71 10.43 3.08 0.50
N LEU A 72 11.16 2.75 1.56
CA LEU A 72 11.38 3.63 2.70
C LEU A 72 12.83 4.15 2.70
N GLU A 73 12.97 5.39 3.13
CA GLU A 73 14.24 6.03 3.42
C GLU A 73 14.28 6.43 4.89
N GLU A 74 15.45 6.30 5.50
CA GLU A 74 15.68 6.82 6.83
C GLU A 74 15.80 8.35 6.76
N VAL A 75 15.08 9.03 7.63
CA VAL A 75 15.24 10.45 7.88
C VAL A 75 16.08 10.53 9.15
N GLY A 76 17.24 11.19 9.06
CA GLY A 76 18.31 11.17 10.06
C GLY A 76 17.85 11.34 11.51
N ARG A 77 18.62 10.73 12.42
CA ARG A 77 18.51 10.86 13.87
C ARG A 77 18.56 12.32 14.33
#